data_AF-A0A1H9S5A6-F1
#
_entry.id   AF-A0A1H9S5A6-F1
#
_cell.length_a   1.000
_cell.length_b   1.000
_cell.length_c   1.000
_cell.angle_alpha   90.00
_cell.angle_beta   90.00
_cell.angle_gamma   90.00
#
_symmetry.space_group_name_H-M   'P 1'
#
loop_
_entity.id
_entity.type
_entity.pdbx_description
1 polymer ?
#
loop_
_entity_poly.entity_id
_entity_poly.type
_entity_poly.pdbx_seq_one_letter_code
_entity_poly.pdbx_strand_id
1 'polypeptide(L)'
;MSVDVTAAPPGAATSTRTRLAVLAVVLGVTSVAAVAGGLLWPEPAGGGETYSYTDIAPHRALWWTLLTGLAAMQVLNIPLQALATMVLVRRRGSGWATWGGALMWIGGGLQGAGVAGWAAAYFFPTDPSVGVAAGESVVRAANESAHLFAFMIPGAVLVLVGTVLQCVGLFRSHAVPKWVPVLLLFVVITFVVPGNGIAGLLTSVPMAVGAIGLGYHAWRAVDVASR
;
A
#
# COMPACT_ATOMS: atom_id res chain seq x y z
N MET A 1 13.64 12.14 48.30
CA MET A 1 13.15 10.93 47.60
C MET A 1 13.28 11.18 46.10
N SER A 2 14.41 10.82 45.49
CA SER A 2 14.53 10.83 44.03
C SER A 2 13.97 9.51 43.51
N VAL A 3 12.84 9.57 42.82
CA VAL A 3 12.36 8.43 42.06
C VAL A 3 13.35 8.22 40.91
N ASP A 4 14.02 7.08 40.90
CA ASP A 4 14.96 6.72 39.86
C ASP A 4 14.15 6.32 38.60
N VAL A 5 13.87 7.30 37.74
CA VAL A 5 13.05 7.15 36.52
C VAL A 5 13.84 6.49 35.36
N THR A 6 15.08 6.06 35.60
CA THR A 6 16.02 5.78 34.50
C THR A 6 16.00 4.35 33.96
N ALA A 7 15.39 3.37 34.66
CA ALA A 7 15.33 1.99 34.19
C ALA A 7 13.97 1.65 33.57
N ALA A 8 13.92 1.52 32.24
CA ALA A 8 12.75 0.96 31.57
C ALA A 8 12.47 -0.46 32.10
N PRO A 9 11.22 -0.80 32.45
CA PRO A 9 10.89 -2.10 33.01
C PRO A 9 11.27 -3.22 32.02
N PRO A 10 11.80 -4.37 32.48
CA PRO A 10 12.35 -5.42 31.62
C PRO A 10 11.38 -5.93 30.52
N GLY A 11 10.06 -5.79 30.71
CA GLY A 11 9.05 -6.15 29.71
C GLY A 11 8.89 -5.20 28.52
N ALA A 12 9.35 -3.94 28.62
CA ALA A 12 9.15 -2.93 27.58
C ALA A 12 9.96 -3.22 26.29
N ALA A 13 11.18 -3.73 26.45
CA ALA A 13 12.04 -4.13 25.33
C ALA A 13 11.45 -5.35 24.59
N THR A 14 10.97 -6.35 25.34
CA THR A 14 10.30 -7.54 24.79
C THR A 14 9.03 -7.18 24.03
N SER A 15 8.19 -6.29 24.60
CA SER A 15 6.95 -5.83 23.95
C SER A 15 7.21 -5.08 22.63
N THR A 16 8.20 -4.18 22.62
CA THR A 16 8.58 -3.43 21.40
C THR A 16 9.09 -4.36 20.30
N ARG A 17 9.91 -5.34 20.67
CA ARG A 17 10.40 -6.36 19.73
C ARG A 17 9.27 -7.16 19.11
N THR A 18 8.31 -7.64 19.92
CA THR A 18 7.15 -8.39 19.43
C THR A 18 6.29 -7.55 18.49
N ARG A 19 6.04 -6.28 18.82
CA ARG A 19 5.27 -5.36 17.95
C ARG A 19 5.94 -5.17 16.59
N LEU A 20 7.26 -5.01 16.57
CA LEU A 20 8.03 -4.84 15.33
C LEU A 20 8.14 -6.15 14.54
N ALA A 21 8.17 -7.31 15.20
CA ALA A 21 8.08 -8.60 14.53
C ALA A 21 6.72 -8.77 13.84
N VAL A 22 5.62 -8.46 14.52
CA VAL A 22 4.27 -8.48 13.94
C VAL A 22 4.17 -7.50 12.77
N LEU A 23 4.69 -6.28 12.94
CA LEU A 23 4.74 -5.29 11.86
C LEU A 23 5.48 -5.84 10.62
N ALA A 24 6.66 -6.43 10.81
CA ALA A 24 7.47 -6.97 9.73
C ALA A 24 6.77 -8.13 9.01
N VAL A 25 6.10 -9.01 9.76
CA VAL A 25 5.30 -10.11 9.19
C VAL A 25 4.13 -9.56 8.38
N VAL A 26 3.37 -8.61 8.92
CA VAL A 26 2.21 -8.04 8.21
C VAL A 26 2.67 -7.31 6.94
N LEU A 27 3.75 -6.52 6.99
CA LEU A 27 4.34 -5.91 5.81
C LEU A 27 4.71 -6.96 4.76
N GLY A 28 5.41 -8.02 5.16
CA GLY A 28 5.81 -9.07 4.23
C GLY A 28 4.63 -9.78 3.59
N VAL A 29 3.65 -10.21 4.39
CA VAL A 29 2.44 -10.91 3.89
C VAL A 29 1.65 -10.02 2.93
N THR A 30 1.38 -8.77 3.31
CA THR A 30 0.60 -7.86 2.47
C THR A 30 1.35 -7.46 1.20
N SER A 31 2.68 -7.32 1.24
CA SER A 31 3.49 -7.07 0.04
C SER A 31 3.51 -8.26 -0.92
N VAL A 32 3.64 -9.49 -0.44
CA VAL A 32 3.56 -10.69 -1.28
C VAL A 32 2.16 -10.85 -1.88
N ALA A 33 1.12 -10.63 -1.08
CA ALA A 33 -0.25 -10.71 -1.54
C ALA A 33 -0.59 -9.61 -2.58
N ALA A 34 -0.02 -8.41 -2.46
CA ALA A 34 -0.16 -7.36 -3.46
C ALA A 34 0.43 -7.77 -4.82
N VAL A 35 1.61 -8.42 -4.85
CA VAL A 35 2.20 -8.97 -6.07
C VAL A 35 1.30 -10.04 -6.69
N ALA A 36 0.78 -10.96 -5.86
CA ALA A 36 -0.18 -11.97 -6.33
C ALA A 36 -1.48 -11.35 -6.84
N GLY A 37 -1.97 -10.29 -6.21
CA GLY A 37 -3.15 -9.57 -6.67
C GLY A 37 -2.94 -8.87 -8.02
N GLY A 38 -1.76 -8.32 -8.29
CA GLY A 38 -1.41 -7.77 -9.61
C GLY A 38 -1.37 -8.83 -10.71
N LEU A 39 -0.99 -10.08 -10.38
CA LEU A 39 -1.03 -11.21 -11.31
C LEU A 39 -2.45 -11.68 -11.63
N LEU A 40 -3.33 -11.63 -10.64
CA LEU A 40 -4.73 -12.02 -10.77
C LEU A 40 -5.61 -10.89 -11.32
N TRP A 41 -5.01 -9.74 -11.63
CA TRP A 41 -5.73 -8.57 -12.11
C TRP A 41 -6.31 -8.84 -13.50
N PRO A 42 -7.65 -8.76 -13.69
CA PRO A 42 -8.27 -9.05 -14.97
C PRO A 42 -7.91 -7.96 -15.99
N GLU A 43 -7.72 -8.33 -17.27
CA GLU A 43 -7.49 -7.36 -18.34
C GLU A 43 -8.82 -7.03 -19.04
N PRO A 44 -9.09 -5.76 -19.40
CA PRO A 44 -10.28 -5.40 -20.18
C PRO A 44 -10.25 -6.06 -21.57
N ALA A 45 -11.33 -6.73 -21.97
CA ALA A 45 -11.36 -7.46 -23.25
C ALA A 45 -11.24 -6.56 -24.48
N GLY A 46 -11.67 -5.30 -24.39
CA GLY A 46 -11.55 -4.31 -25.46
C GLY A 46 -10.17 -3.66 -25.59
N GLY A 47 -9.25 -3.92 -24.66
CA GLY A 47 -8.07 -3.09 -24.45
C GLY A 47 -8.42 -1.69 -23.92
N GLY A 48 -7.53 -1.10 -23.12
CA GLY A 48 -7.71 0.22 -22.53
C GLY A 48 -7.70 0.22 -21.01
N GLU A 49 -8.14 1.34 -20.41
CA GLU A 49 -8.01 1.63 -18.97
C GLU A 49 -9.27 1.32 -18.15
N THR A 50 -10.39 1.01 -18.82
CA THR A 50 -11.70 0.82 -18.17
C THR A 50 -12.34 -0.50 -18.56
N TYR A 51 -13.19 -1.02 -17.67
CA TYR A 51 -13.88 -2.30 -17.85
C TYR A 51 -15.31 -2.06 -18.35
N SER A 52 -15.77 -2.94 -19.22
CA SER A 52 -17.16 -3.03 -19.64
C SER A 52 -17.98 -3.89 -18.67
N TYR A 53 -19.31 -3.85 -18.79
CA TYR A 53 -20.20 -4.74 -18.05
C TYR A 53 -19.84 -6.22 -18.30
N THR A 54 -19.56 -6.57 -19.56
CA THR A 54 -19.25 -7.95 -19.97
C THR A 54 -17.91 -8.46 -19.45
N ASP A 55 -16.96 -7.57 -19.14
CA ASP A 55 -15.69 -7.96 -18.51
C ASP A 55 -15.90 -8.40 -17.06
N ILE A 56 -16.82 -7.73 -16.35
CA ILE A 56 -16.98 -7.91 -14.90
C ILE A 56 -18.05 -8.94 -14.57
N ALA A 57 -19.18 -8.97 -15.28
CA ALA A 57 -20.34 -9.79 -14.90
C ALA A 57 -20.00 -11.29 -14.69
N PRO A 58 -19.19 -11.95 -15.55
CA PRO A 58 -18.82 -13.36 -15.36
C PRO A 58 -17.91 -13.59 -14.14
N HIS A 59 -17.19 -12.56 -13.68
CA HIS A 59 -16.14 -12.64 -12.66
C HIS A 59 -16.39 -11.70 -11.48
N ARG A 60 -17.64 -11.26 -11.25
CA ARG A 60 -17.97 -10.22 -10.27
C ARG A 60 -17.48 -10.51 -8.85
N ALA A 61 -17.52 -11.78 -8.44
CA ALA A 61 -17.05 -12.19 -7.11
C ALA A 61 -15.53 -12.04 -6.99
N LEU A 62 -14.78 -12.44 -8.02
CA LEU A 62 -13.34 -12.23 -8.08
C LEU A 62 -13.01 -10.73 -8.06
N TRP A 63 -13.70 -9.93 -8.87
CA TRP A 63 -13.54 -8.47 -8.88
C TRP A 63 -13.71 -7.87 -7.49
N TRP A 64 -14.81 -8.18 -6.82
CA TRP A 64 -15.09 -7.68 -5.48
C TRP A 64 -14.01 -8.11 -4.48
N THR A 65 -13.73 -9.42 -4.39
CA THR A 65 -12.77 -9.96 -3.43
C THR A 65 -11.35 -9.44 -3.68
N LEU A 66 -10.94 -9.33 -4.95
CA LEU A 66 -9.62 -8.84 -5.32
C LEU A 66 -9.46 -7.35 -4.96
N LEU A 67 -10.37 -6.48 -5.41
CA LEU A 67 -10.25 -5.04 -5.16
C LEU A 67 -10.42 -4.69 -3.68
N THR A 68 -11.42 -5.27 -3.00
CA THR A 68 -11.62 -5.01 -1.56
C THR A 68 -10.49 -5.61 -0.71
N GLY A 69 -9.98 -6.79 -1.10
CA GLY A 69 -8.81 -7.40 -0.46
C GLY A 69 -7.56 -6.54 -0.62
N LEU A 70 -7.28 -6.06 -1.84
CA LEU A 70 -6.15 -5.17 -2.11
C LEU A 70 -6.29 -3.81 -1.40
N ALA A 71 -7.50 -3.24 -1.37
CA ALA A 71 -7.78 -2.02 -0.61
C ALA A 71 -7.51 -2.22 0.90
N ALA A 72 -7.96 -3.32 1.48
CA ALA A 72 -7.70 -3.64 2.89
C ALA A 72 -6.20 -3.84 3.14
N MET A 73 -5.51 -4.58 2.27
CA MET A 73 -4.06 -4.78 2.35
C MET A 73 -3.30 -3.46 2.24
N GLN A 74 -3.73 -2.56 1.36
CA GLN A 74 -3.15 -1.24 1.19
C GLN A 74 -3.27 -0.38 2.46
N VAL A 75 -4.48 -0.33 3.05
CA VAL A 75 -4.76 0.40 4.30
C VAL A 75 -3.94 -0.14 5.47
N LEU A 76 -3.50 -1.40 5.43
CA LEU A 76 -2.57 -1.96 6.42
C LEU A 76 -1.11 -1.69 6.07
N ASN A 77 -0.70 -2.01 4.83
CA ASN A 77 0.70 -1.99 4.41
C ASN A 77 1.29 -0.57 4.47
N ILE A 78 0.58 0.42 3.92
CA ILE A 78 1.08 1.79 3.79
C ILE A 78 1.35 2.43 5.17
N PRO A 79 0.40 2.42 6.13
CA PRO A 79 0.66 2.89 7.49
C PRO A 79 1.80 2.16 8.21
N LEU A 80 1.91 0.84 8.05
CA LEU A 80 2.97 0.06 8.68
C LEU A 80 4.34 0.37 8.08
N GLN A 81 4.42 0.64 6.78
CA GLN A 81 5.64 1.09 6.10
C GLN A 81 6.10 2.46 6.64
N ALA A 82 5.15 3.38 6.80
CA ALA A 82 5.41 4.68 7.41
C ALA A 82 5.91 4.54 8.86
N LEU A 83 5.25 3.72 9.68
CA LEU A 83 5.64 3.44 11.06
C LEU A 83 7.03 2.82 11.15
N ALA A 84 7.33 1.81 10.33
CA ALA A 84 8.65 1.18 10.27
C ALA A 84 9.75 2.21 10.00
N THR A 85 9.50 3.14 9.09
CA THR A 85 10.47 4.18 8.76
C THR A 85 10.64 5.18 9.89
N MET A 86 9.55 5.64 10.51
CA MET A 86 9.65 6.55 11.66
C MET A 86 10.39 5.91 12.85
N VAL A 87 10.25 4.59 13.04
CA VAL A 87 11.01 3.84 14.06
C VAL A 87 12.51 3.81 13.75
N LEU A 88 12.88 3.62 12.48
CA LEU A 88 14.27 3.53 12.02
C LEU A 88 14.95 4.91 11.95
N VAL A 89 14.23 5.95 11.54
CA VAL A 89 14.77 7.28 11.21
C VAL A 89 14.59 8.24 12.40
N ARG A 90 15.43 8.10 13.43
CA ARG A 90 15.26 8.83 14.70
C ARG A 90 15.83 10.25 14.76
N ARG A 91 16.88 10.56 13.99
CA ARG A 91 17.58 11.85 14.06
C ARG A 91 17.63 12.53 12.69
N ARG A 92 18.73 12.35 11.97
CA ARG A 92 18.93 12.91 10.63
C ARG A 92 17.90 12.29 9.69
N GLY A 93 17.04 13.11 9.07
CA GLY A 93 16.00 12.63 8.17
C GLY A 93 14.62 12.43 8.82
N SER A 94 14.49 12.62 10.14
CA SER A 94 13.22 12.41 10.87
C SER A 94 12.07 13.27 10.33
N GLY A 95 12.31 14.55 10.05
CA GLY A 95 11.29 15.42 9.46
C GLY A 95 10.73 14.91 8.13
N TRP A 96 11.60 14.34 7.27
CA TRP A 96 11.19 13.73 6.00
C TRP A 96 10.39 12.44 6.22
N ALA A 97 10.81 11.60 7.18
CA ALA A 97 10.08 10.40 7.56
C ALA A 97 8.69 10.71 8.15
N THR A 98 8.59 11.74 8.99
CA THR A 98 7.31 12.15 9.61
C THR A 98 6.34 12.73 8.59
N TRP A 99 6.77 13.70 7.77
CA TRP A 99 5.91 14.25 6.72
C TRP A 99 5.54 13.20 5.67
N GLY A 100 6.52 12.36 5.28
CA GLY A 100 6.26 11.23 4.40
C GLY A 100 5.21 10.28 4.97
N GLY A 101 5.35 9.92 6.24
CA GLY A 101 4.38 9.09 6.95
C GLY A 101 2.99 9.70 7.03
N ALA A 102 2.88 11.00 7.34
CA ALA A 102 1.59 11.70 7.40
C ALA A 102 0.86 11.67 6.03
N LEU A 103 1.59 11.97 4.95
CA LEU A 103 1.04 11.92 3.59
C LEU A 103 0.63 10.49 3.21
N MET A 104 1.43 9.48 3.56
CA MET A 104 1.10 8.08 3.31
C MET A 104 -0.15 7.61 4.06
N TRP A 105 -0.35 8.02 5.31
CA TRP A 105 -1.56 7.67 6.06
C TRP A 105 -2.82 8.27 5.45
N ILE A 106 -2.79 9.57 5.15
CA ILE A 106 -3.92 10.27 4.52
C ILE A 106 -4.17 9.68 3.13
N GLY A 107 -3.12 9.56 2.34
CA GLY A 107 -3.18 9.04 0.98
C GLY A 107 -3.68 7.61 0.91
N GLY A 108 -3.16 6.72 1.76
CA GLY A 108 -3.58 5.32 1.82
C GLY A 108 -5.05 5.16 2.22
N GLY A 109 -5.56 6.01 3.12
CA GLY A 109 -6.98 6.04 3.47
C GLY A 109 -7.86 6.47 2.30
N LEU A 110 -7.52 7.58 1.63
CA LEU A 110 -8.25 8.08 0.46
C LEU A 110 -8.20 7.09 -0.70
N GLN A 111 -7.02 6.51 -0.97
CA GLN A 111 -6.83 5.55 -2.04
C GLN A 111 -7.61 4.26 -1.77
N GLY A 112 -7.54 3.71 -0.55
CA GLY A 112 -8.31 2.54 -0.16
C GLY A 112 -9.82 2.75 -0.28
N ALA A 113 -10.32 3.92 0.15
CA ALA A 113 -11.73 4.28 -0.03
C ALA A 113 -12.11 4.39 -1.52
N GLY A 114 -11.24 4.98 -2.34
CA GLY A 114 -11.41 5.06 -3.80
C GLY A 114 -11.48 3.68 -4.46
N VAL A 115 -10.56 2.78 -4.12
CA VAL A 115 -10.53 1.39 -4.66
C VAL A 115 -11.76 0.60 -4.20
N ALA A 116 -12.20 0.77 -2.95
CA ALA A 116 -13.43 0.12 -2.47
C ALA A 116 -14.68 0.66 -3.18
N GLY A 117 -14.75 1.98 -3.39
CA GLY A 117 -15.81 2.61 -4.19
C GLY A 117 -15.81 2.13 -5.64
N TRP A 118 -14.62 1.98 -6.22
CA TRP A 118 -14.43 1.41 -7.54
C TRP A 118 -14.90 -0.04 -7.61
N ALA A 119 -14.58 -0.88 -6.63
CA ALA A 119 -15.10 -2.25 -6.54
C ALA A 119 -16.64 -2.28 -6.54
N ALA A 120 -17.25 -1.43 -5.72
CA ALA A 120 -18.71 -1.32 -5.61
C ALA A 120 -19.38 -0.85 -6.91
N ALA A 121 -18.78 0.14 -7.59
CA ALA A 121 -19.32 0.74 -8.81
C ALA A 121 -19.49 -0.28 -9.96
N TYR A 122 -18.72 -1.38 -9.97
CA TYR A 122 -18.86 -2.43 -10.98
C TYR A 122 -19.53 -3.70 -10.44
N PHE A 123 -19.41 -3.99 -9.14
CA PHE A 123 -19.97 -5.21 -8.53
C PHE A 123 -21.50 -5.18 -8.42
N PHE A 124 -22.08 -4.04 -8.01
CA PHE A 124 -23.53 -3.96 -7.79
C PHE A 124 -24.33 -3.90 -9.10
N PRO A 125 -23.91 -3.14 -10.14
CA PRO A 125 -24.64 -3.12 -11.41
C PRO A 125 -24.59 -4.45 -12.18
N THR A 126 -23.62 -5.32 -11.88
CA THR A 126 -23.48 -6.66 -12.45
C THR A 126 -24.24 -7.75 -11.68
N ASP A 127 -25.09 -7.38 -10.73
CA ASP A 127 -25.93 -8.33 -10.03
C ASP A 127 -26.97 -8.98 -10.97
N PRO A 128 -27.18 -10.32 -10.92
CA PRO A 128 -28.19 -10.98 -11.77
C PRO A 128 -29.63 -10.51 -11.55
N SER A 129 -29.92 -9.89 -10.40
CA SER A 129 -31.23 -9.27 -10.13
C SER A 129 -31.42 -7.91 -10.82
N VAL A 130 -30.34 -7.30 -11.30
CA VAL A 130 -30.34 -6.05 -12.08
C VAL A 130 -30.43 -6.41 -13.56
N GLY A 131 -31.39 -5.81 -14.27
CA GLY A 131 -31.50 -6.00 -15.72
C GLY A 131 -30.24 -5.55 -16.45
N VAL A 132 -29.75 -6.35 -17.41
CA VAL A 132 -28.48 -6.14 -18.13
C VAL A 132 -28.35 -4.70 -18.67
N ALA A 133 -29.38 -4.19 -19.34
CA ALA A 133 -29.36 -2.83 -19.90
C ALA A 133 -29.20 -1.72 -18.83
N ALA A 134 -29.73 -1.93 -17.63
CA ALA A 134 -29.55 -1.01 -16.51
C ALA A 134 -28.14 -1.13 -15.92
N GLY A 135 -27.60 -2.35 -15.83
CA GLY A 135 -26.21 -2.58 -15.40
C GLY A 135 -25.20 -1.92 -16.34
N GLU A 136 -25.37 -2.09 -17.65
CA GLU A 136 -24.54 -1.48 -18.68
C GLU A 136 -24.56 0.05 -18.64
N SER A 137 -25.73 0.66 -18.42
CA SER A 137 -25.84 2.13 -18.36
C SER A 137 -25.11 2.71 -17.16
N VAL A 138 -25.16 2.04 -15.99
CA VAL A 138 -24.43 2.46 -14.80
C VAL A 138 -22.92 2.30 -14.99
N VAL A 139 -22.44 1.16 -15.53
CA VAL A 139 -21.00 0.95 -15.79
C VAL A 139 -20.48 1.99 -16.79
N ARG A 140 -21.26 2.29 -17.84
CA ARG A 140 -20.91 3.35 -18.81
C ARG A 140 -20.82 4.71 -18.13
N ALA A 141 -21.82 5.08 -17.32
CA ALA A 141 -21.83 6.35 -16.60
C ALA A 141 -20.64 6.45 -15.61
N ALA A 142 -20.27 5.34 -14.97
CA ALA A 142 -19.09 5.28 -14.09
C ALA A 142 -17.78 5.50 -14.88
N ASN A 143 -17.64 4.86 -16.04
CA ASN A 143 -16.47 5.02 -16.92
C ASN A 143 -16.34 6.43 -17.50
N GLU A 144 -17.46 7.11 -17.78
CA GLU A 144 -17.49 8.47 -18.32
C GLU A 144 -17.30 9.55 -17.23
N SER A 145 -17.28 9.16 -15.95
CA SER A 145 -17.22 10.09 -14.83
C SER A 145 -15.87 10.04 -14.12
N ALA A 146 -15.13 11.15 -14.16
CA ALA A 146 -13.91 11.32 -13.37
C ALA A 146 -14.14 11.21 -11.85
N HIS A 147 -15.38 11.36 -11.37
CA HIS A 147 -15.73 11.25 -9.95
C HIS A 147 -15.43 9.86 -9.38
N LEU A 148 -15.42 8.81 -10.21
CA LEU A 148 -15.04 7.46 -9.81
C LEU A 148 -13.63 7.42 -9.17
N PHE A 149 -12.74 8.29 -9.65
CA PHE A 149 -11.35 8.34 -9.23
C PHE A 149 -11.02 9.53 -8.31
N ALA A 150 -12.04 10.30 -7.89
CA ALA A 150 -11.86 11.55 -7.14
C ALA A 150 -11.11 11.36 -5.81
N PHE A 151 -11.25 10.19 -5.16
CA PHE A 151 -10.48 9.85 -3.96
C PHE A 151 -9.24 9.01 -4.27
N MET A 152 -9.34 8.13 -5.27
CA MET A 152 -8.27 7.21 -5.62
C MET A 152 -7.01 7.93 -6.12
N ILE A 153 -7.16 8.86 -7.07
CA ILE A 153 -6.02 9.56 -7.68
C ILE A 153 -5.31 10.46 -6.66
N PRO A 154 -5.98 11.37 -5.93
CA PRO A 154 -5.30 12.17 -4.92
C PRO A 154 -4.67 11.31 -3.82
N GLY A 155 -5.35 10.24 -3.41
CA GLY A 155 -4.80 9.28 -2.45
C GLY A 155 -3.49 8.66 -2.93
N ALA A 156 -3.47 8.16 -4.17
CA ALA A 156 -2.29 7.58 -4.80
C ALA A 156 -1.13 8.59 -4.89
N VAL A 157 -1.41 9.84 -5.29
CA VAL A 157 -0.41 10.91 -5.36
C VAL A 157 0.19 11.20 -3.98
N LEU A 158 -0.63 11.27 -2.93
CA LEU A 158 -0.15 11.47 -1.57
C LEU A 158 0.72 10.31 -1.08
N VAL A 159 0.36 9.06 -1.39
CA VAL A 159 1.17 7.87 -1.09
C VAL A 159 2.51 7.92 -1.82
N LEU A 160 2.50 8.29 -3.11
CA LEU A 160 3.69 8.44 -3.94
C LEU A 160 4.65 9.47 -3.34
N VAL A 161 4.17 10.70 -3.13
CA VAL A 161 4.96 11.79 -2.56
C VAL A 161 5.47 11.39 -1.17
N GLY A 162 4.60 10.83 -0.33
CA GLY A 162 4.96 10.38 1.00
C GLY A 162 6.06 9.32 1.00
N THR A 163 6.00 8.36 0.07
CA THR A 163 7.03 7.33 -0.11
C THR A 163 8.36 7.93 -0.58
N VAL A 164 8.34 8.93 -1.46
CA VAL A 164 9.54 9.65 -1.87
C VAL A 164 10.19 10.35 -0.66
N LEU A 165 9.40 11.06 0.15
CA LEU A 165 9.91 11.72 1.37
C LEU A 165 10.46 10.70 2.37
N GLN A 166 9.78 9.57 2.54
CA GLN A 166 10.24 8.45 3.36
C GLN A 166 11.61 7.95 2.89
N CYS A 167 11.80 7.76 1.57
CA CYS A 167 13.06 7.33 0.99
C CYS A 167 14.17 8.37 1.19
N VAL A 168 13.87 9.67 1.08
CA VAL A 168 14.81 10.75 1.42
C VAL A 168 15.23 10.66 2.90
N GLY A 169 14.29 10.40 3.81
CA GLY A 169 14.57 10.16 5.23
C GLY A 169 15.51 8.96 5.46
N LEU A 170 15.26 7.85 4.78
CA LEU A 170 16.08 6.64 4.84
C LEU A 170 17.50 6.87 4.28
N PHE A 171 17.63 7.55 3.14
CA PHE A 171 18.93 7.89 2.57
C PHE A 171 19.73 8.83 3.46
N ARG A 172 19.08 9.86 4.05
CA ARG A 172 19.76 10.84 4.91
C ARG A 172 20.17 10.25 6.26
N SER A 173 19.42 9.29 6.78
CA SER A 173 19.70 8.66 8.07
C SER A 173 20.71 7.52 7.98
N HIS A 174 20.85 6.90 6.82
CA HIS A 174 21.59 5.64 6.64
C HIS A 174 21.08 4.52 7.57
N ALA A 175 19.81 4.57 7.98
CA ALA A 175 19.23 3.60 8.92
C ALA A 175 19.09 2.18 8.32
N VAL A 176 19.10 2.08 6.99
CA VAL A 176 19.02 0.82 6.24
C VAL A 176 20.01 0.84 5.06
N PRO A 177 20.38 -0.32 4.50
CA PRO A 177 21.13 -0.39 3.25
C PRO A 177 20.40 0.34 2.11
N LYS A 178 21.16 0.99 1.22
CA LYS A 178 20.61 1.83 0.13
C LYS A 178 19.67 1.09 -0.82
N TRP A 179 19.77 -0.24 -0.95
CA TRP A 179 18.88 -1.01 -1.80
C TRP A 179 17.41 -0.92 -1.34
N VAL A 180 17.15 -0.83 -0.03
CA VAL A 180 15.79 -0.75 0.53
C VAL A 180 15.02 0.46 -0.04
N PRO A 181 15.49 1.72 0.16
CA PRO A 181 14.80 2.89 -0.39
C PRO A 181 14.83 2.93 -1.93
N VAL A 182 15.86 2.39 -2.60
CA VAL A 182 15.86 2.30 -4.07
C VAL A 182 14.73 1.42 -4.57
N LEU A 183 14.53 0.25 -3.96
CA LEU A 183 13.46 -0.66 -4.35
C LEU A 183 12.07 -0.11 -4.02
N LEU A 184 11.91 0.60 -2.89
CA LEU A 184 10.66 1.29 -2.57
C LEU A 184 10.30 2.38 -3.59
N LEU A 185 11.29 3.06 -4.18
CA LEU A 185 11.08 4.09 -5.21
C LEU A 185 10.52 3.54 -6.54
N PHE A 186 10.43 2.22 -6.73
CA PHE A 186 9.70 1.65 -7.86
C PHE A 186 8.21 2.03 -7.86
N VAL A 187 7.68 2.52 -6.73
CA VAL A 187 6.35 3.15 -6.67
C VAL A 187 6.22 4.35 -7.61
N VAL A 188 7.31 5.01 -7.99
CA VAL A 188 7.27 6.09 -8.99
C VAL A 188 7.01 5.52 -10.38
N ILE A 189 7.59 4.35 -10.66
CA ILE A 189 7.51 3.69 -11.96
C ILE A 189 6.11 3.11 -12.17
N THR A 190 5.43 2.65 -11.12
CA THR A 190 4.05 2.14 -11.21
C THR A 190 3.02 3.16 -11.69
N PHE A 191 3.33 4.47 -11.70
CA PHE A 191 2.44 5.50 -12.23
C PHE A 191 2.54 5.66 -13.75
N VAL A 192 3.59 5.12 -14.37
CA VAL A 192 3.84 5.24 -15.81
C VAL A 192 3.77 3.87 -16.49
N VAL A 193 4.02 2.80 -15.74
CA VAL A 193 3.98 1.42 -16.22
C VAL A 193 2.65 0.77 -15.81
N PRO A 194 1.93 0.12 -16.75
CA PRO A 194 0.71 -0.62 -16.42
C PRO A 194 0.93 -1.60 -15.27
N GLY A 195 -0.01 -1.62 -14.31
CA GLY A 195 0.08 -2.40 -13.08
C GLY A 195 -0.20 -3.90 -13.25
N ASN A 196 -0.64 -4.34 -14.42
CA ASN A 196 -1.00 -5.71 -14.76
C ASN A 196 0.11 -6.45 -15.53
N GLY A 197 0.02 -7.78 -15.54
CA GLY A 197 0.90 -8.65 -16.32
C GLY A 197 2.39 -8.55 -15.95
N ILE A 198 3.26 -8.83 -16.92
CA ILE A 198 4.72 -8.84 -16.71
C ILE A 198 5.25 -7.44 -16.35
N ALA A 199 4.69 -6.39 -16.95
CA ALA A 199 5.07 -5.01 -16.66
C ALA A 199 4.77 -4.63 -15.19
N GLY A 200 3.59 -5.05 -14.71
CA GLY A 200 3.21 -4.93 -13.31
C GLY A 200 4.13 -5.69 -12.35
N LEU A 201 4.61 -6.88 -12.73
CA LEU A 201 5.59 -7.62 -11.92
C LEU A 201 6.93 -6.90 -11.80
N LEU A 202 7.42 -6.31 -12.89
CA LEU A 202 8.69 -5.60 -12.90
C LEU A 202 8.71 -4.39 -11.96
N THR A 203 7.55 -3.86 -11.62
CA THR A 203 7.42 -2.74 -10.67
C THR A 203 7.05 -3.22 -9.26
N SER A 204 6.08 -4.13 -9.14
CA SER A 204 5.58 -4.61 -7.85
C SER A 204 6.56 -5.50 -7.09
N VAL A 205 7.34 -6.36 -7.77
CA VAL A 205 8.30 -7.25 -7.10
C VAL A 205 9.41 -6.46 -6.41
N PRO A 206 10.12 -5.51 -7.06
CA PRO A 206 11.04 -4.61 -6.38
C PRO A 206 10.41 -3.92 -5.17
N MET A 207 9.23 -3.31 -5.32
CA MET A 207 8.55 -2.63 -4.20
C MET A 207 8.30 -3.58 -3.03
N ALA A 208 7.81 -4.79 -3.30
CA ALA A 208 7.56 -5.79 -2.27
C ALA A 208 8.85 -6.19 -1.54
N VAL A 209 9.95 -6.39 -2.27
CA VAL A 209 11.26 -6.68 -1.68
C VAL A 209 11.76 -5.50 -0.83
N GLY A 210 11.56 -4.26 -1.28
CA GLY A 210 11.86 -3.06 -0.50
C GLY A 210 11.07 -2.98 0.81
N ALA A 211 9.76 -3.26 0.77
CA ALA A 211 8.89 -3.25 1.95
C ALA A 211 9.23 -4.37 2.94
N ILE A 212 9.51 -5.58 2.45
CA ILE A 212 9.99 -6.71 3.26
C ILE A 212 11.34 -6.35 3.92
N GLY A 213 12.27 -5.78 3.15
CA GLY A 213 13.56 -5.32 3.66
C GLY A 213 13.42 -4.28 4.76
N LEU A 214 12.54 -3.30 4.57
CA LEU A 214 12.24 -2.29 5.59
C LEU A 214 11.71 -2.92 6.87
N GLY A 215 10.73 -3.82 6.77
CA GLY A 215 10.18 -4.54 7.92
C GLY A 215 11.23 -5.36 8.66
N TYR A 216 12.07 -6.11 7.94
CA TYR A 216 13.17 -6.87 8.50
C TYR A 216 14.16 -5.99 9.27
N HIS A 217 14.58 -4.86 8.68
CA HIS A 217 15.50 -3.93 9.34
C HIS A 217 14.87 -3.25 10.56
N ALA A 218 13.58 -2.89 10.51
CA ALA A 218 12.86 -2.33 11.65
C ALA A 218 12.83 -3.31 12.83
N TRP A 219 12.55 -4.60 12.57
CA TRP A 219 12.58 -5.65 13.57
C TRP A 219 13.98 -5.84 14.18
N ARG A 220 15.04 -5.84 13.35
CA ARG A 220 16.43 -6.04 13.78
C ARG A 220 17.01 -4.85 14.55
N ALA A 221 16.50 -3.63 14.36
CA ALA A 221 16.99 -2.44 15.04
C ALA A 221 16.85 -2.50 16.58
N VAL A 222 15.94 -3.32 17.11
CA VAL A 222 15.74 -3.52 18.56
C VAL A 222 16.86 -4.36 19.18
N ASP A 223 17.46 -5.29 18.43
CA ASP A 223 18.54 -6.15 18.91
C ASP A 223 19.84 -5.35 19.13
N VAL A 224 20.02 -4.23 18.43
CA VAL A 224 21.20 -3.36 18.56
C VAL A 224 21.06 -2.39 19.72
N ALA A 225 19.85 -1.89 20.00
CA ALA A 225 19.60 -0.94 21.09
C ALA A 225 19.57 -1.59 22.49
N SER A 226 19.56 -2.93 22.56
CA SER A 226 19.55 -3.71 23.81
C SER A 226 20.93 -4.28 24.19
N ARG A 227 21.96 -4.00 23.39
CA ARG A 227 23.37 -4.27 23.70
C ARG A 227 24.05 -2.97 24.12
#